data_AF-A0AAD0ZQB1-F1
#
_entry.id   AF-A0AAD0ZQB1-F1
#
_cell.length_a   1.000
_cell.length_b   1.000
_cell.length_c   1.000
_cell.angle_alpha   90.00
_cell.angle_beta   90.00
_cell.angle_gamma   90.00
#
_symmetry.space_group_name_H-M   'P 1'
#
loop_
_entity.id
_entity.type
_entity.pdbx_description
1 polymer ?
#
loop_
_entity_poly.entity_id
_entity_poly.type
_entity_poly.pdbx_seq_one_letter_code
_entity_poly.pdbx_strand_id
1 'polypeptide(L)'
;MSITVTNGASAVVNVAISTWEKDGSDAYYPLEQGSGDTWKRSDPRGYLMAIQDKSQTTEYYVSCNSAIVIEDNLVKDHGRTLNPVAAAGKKKVANA
;
A
#
# COMPACT_ATOMS: atom_id res chain seq x y z
N MET A 1 -6.36 -11.33 -11.21
CA MET A 1 -5.51 -11.08 -10.03
C MET A 1 -5.91 -9.74 -9.43
N SER A 2 -5.79 -9.62 -8.11
CA SER A 2 -6.28 -8.46 -7.39
C SER A 2 -5.46 -8.23 -6.12
N ILE A 3 -5.35 -6.96 -5.76
CA ILE A 3 -4.82 -6.54 -4.47
C ILE A 3 -6.01 -6.29 -3.56
N THR A 4 -6.02 -6.93 -2.39
CA THR A 4 -7.01 -6.64 -1.34
C THR A 4 -6.36 -5.78 -0.28
N VAL A 5 -7.07 -4.77 0.22
CA VAL A 5 -6.59 -3.89 1.29
C VAL A 5 -7.67 -3.80 2.36
N THR A 6 -7.28 -4.06 3.60
CA THR A 6 -8.14 -3.87 4.78
C THR A 6 -7.53 -2.79 5.67
N ASN A 7 -8.36 -1.83 6.07
CA ASN A 7 -8.01 -0.85 7.08
C ASN A 7 -8.28 -1.41 8.48
N GLY A 8 -7.24 -1.89 9.15
CA GLY A 8 -7.26 -2.27 10.57
C GLY A 8 -6.84 -1.14 11.52
N ALA A 9 -6.52 0.05 10.99
CA ALA A 9 -6.11 1.20 11.80
C ALA A 9 -7.31 1.81 12.54
N SER A 10 -7.01 2.62 13.54
CA SER A 10 -8.00 3.31 14.39
C SER A 10 -8.71 4.49 13.72
N ALA A 11 -8.32 4.85 12.50
CA ALA A 11 -8.83 6.00 11.77
C ALA A 11 -9.04 5.67 10.28
N VAL A 12 -9.75 6.55 9.58
CA VAL A 12 -9.89 6.48 8.12
C VAL A 12 -8.52 6.64 7.47
N VAL A 13 -8.21 5.77 6.51
CA VAL A 13 -7.01 5.86 5.67
C VAL A 13 -7.42 6.04 4.22
N ASN A 14 -6.70 6.88 3.49
CA ASN A 14 -6.91 7.01 2.05
C ASN A 14 -5.86 6.17 1.31
N VAL A 15 -6.32 5.29 0.43
CA VAL A 15 -5.46 4.36 -0.30
C VAL A 15 -5.52 4.66 -1.79
N ALA A 16 -4.36 4.77 -2.43
CA ALA A 16 -4.21 4.82 -3.88
C ALA A 16 -3.28 3.70 -4.33
N ILE A 17 -3.62 3.04 -5.44
CA ILE A 17 -2.77 2.01 -6.06
C ILE A 17 -2.56 2.37 -7.52
N SER A 18 -1.30 2.52 -7.93
CA SER A 18 -0.92 2.88 -9.29
C SER A 18 -1.54 1.94 -10.33
N THR A 19 -1.61 2.40 -11.57
CA THR A 19 -2.06 1.59 -12.71
C THR A 19 -1.00 1.57 -13.82
N TRP A 20 -0.90 0.43 -14.52
CA TRP A 20 -0.13 0.32 -15.76
C TRP A 20 -1.00 0.53 -16.99
N GLU A 21 -2.31 0.34 -16.84
CA GLU A 21 -3.30 0.44 -17.89
C GLU A 21 -3.84 1.87 -17.97
N LYS A 22 -4.35 2.28 -19.13
CA LYS A 22 -5.02 3.58 -19.29
C LYS A 22 -6.35 3.65 -18.53
N ASP A 23 -6.95 2.49 -18.29
CA ASP A 23 -8.23 2.34 -17.62
C ASP A 23 -8.00 1.90 -16.16
N GLY A 24 -8.84 2.39 -15.25
CA GLY A 24 -8.75 2.14 -13.81
C GLY A 24 -8.24 3.36 -13.04
N SER A 25 -8.88 3.62 -11.90
CA SER A 25 -8.53 4.76 -11.03
C SER A 25 -7.28 4.45 -10.21
N ASP A 26 -6.36 5.41 -10.15
CA ASP A 26 -5.26 5.53 -9.20
C ASP A 26 -5.50 6.64 -8.17
N ALA A 27 -6.70 7.22 -8.14
CA ALA A 27 -7.09 8.21 -7.15
C ALA A 27 -7.18 7.58 -5.75
N TYR A 28 -7.00 8.42 -4.75
CA TYR A 28 -7.20 8.05 -3.36
C TYR A 28 -8.66 7.64 -3.09
N TYR A 29 -8.83 6.52 -2.42
CA TYR A 29 -10.10 6.00 -1.95
C TYR A 29 -10.09 5.87 -0.42
N PRO A 30 -11.08 6.45 0.29
CA PRO A 30 -11.15 6.35 1.74
C PRO A 30 -11.61 4.96 2.16
N LEU A 31 -10.91 4.37 3.13
CA LEU A 31 -11.33 3.15 3.82
C LEU A 31 -11.62 3.48 5.29
N GLU A 32 -12.87 3.28 5.69
CA GLU A 32 -13.29 3.36 7.09
C GLU A 32 -12.60 2.29 7.94
N GLN A 33 -12.52 2.51 9.25
CA GLN A 33 -11.98 1.51 10.18
C GLN A 33 -12.73 0.18 10.03
N GLY A 34 -11.98 -0.91 9.91
CA GLY A 34 -12.49 -2.28 9.74
C GLY A 34 -12.99 -2.59 8.33
N SER A 35 -13.02 -1.61 7.42
CA SER A 35 -13.44 -1.82 6.03
C SER A 35 -12.27 -2.20 5.14
N GLY A 36 -12.57 -2.79 3.99
CA GLY A 36 -11.58 -3.10 2.97
C GLY A 36 -12.16 -3.02 1.57
N ASP A 37 -11.27 -2.95 0.59
CA ASP A 37 -11.64 -2.93 -0.83
C ASP A 37 -10.62 -3.71 -1.67
N THR A 38 -10.93 -3.91 -2.95
CA THR A 38 -10.18 -4.73 -3.89
C THR A 38 -9.87 -3.95 -5.16
N TRP A 39 -8.58 -3.84 -5.48
CA TRP A 39 -8.10 -3.25 -6.72
C TRP A 39 -7.81 -4.35 -7.73
N LYS A 40 -8.49 -4.32 -8.88
CA LYS A 40 -8.16 -5.16 -10.03
C LYS A 40 -6.83 -4.70 -10.62
N ARG A 41 -5.79 -5.49 -10.37
CA ARG A 41 -4.39 -5.19 -10.67
C ARG A 41 -3.70 -6.50 -11.01
N SER A 42 -3.58 -6.81 -12.30
CA SER A 42 -3.11 -8.10 -12.80
C SER A 42 -1.72 -8.11 -13.41
N ASP A 43 -1.07 -6.94 -13.52
CA ASP A 43 0.28 -6.86 -14.07
C ASP A 43 1.30 -7.45 -13.08
N PRO A 44 2.13 -8.41 -13.53
CA PRO A 44 3.06 -9.12 -12.64
C PRO A 44 4.24 -8.26 -12.17
N ARG A 45 4.48 -7.07 -12.75
CA ARG A 45 5.56 -6.16 -12.31
C ARG A 45 5.32 -5.61 -10.91
N GLY A 46 4.08 -5.67 -10.42
CA GLY A 46 3.66 -5.06 -9.17
C GLY A 46 3.36 -3.57 -9.34
N TYR A 47 3.08 -2.92 -8.21
CA TYR A 47 2.48 -1.59 -8.14
C TYR A 47 3.03 -0.79 -6.97
N LEU A 48 2.84 0.52 -7.05
CA LEU A 48 3.04 1.42 -5.92
C LEU A 48 1.69 1.62 -5.24
N MET A 49 1.64 1.35 -3.95
CA MET A 49 0.50 1.69 -3.09
C MET A 49 0.90 2.87 -2.21
N ALA A 50 0.12 3.95 -2.27
CA ALA A 50 0.25 5.08 -1.36
C ALA A 50 -0.87 5.02 -0.32
N ILE A 51 -0.49 5.17 0.95
CA ILE A 51 -1.41 5.29 2.07
C ILE A 51 -1.24 6.69 2.63
N GLN A 52 -2.33 7.43 2.70
CA GLN A 52 -2.39 8.71 3.37
C GLN A 52 -3.21 8.55 4.66
N ASP A 53 -2.53 8.68 5.80
CA ASP A 53 -3.14 8.83 7.12
C ASP A 53 -2.79 10.21 7.67
N LYS A 54 -3.73 10.85 8.35
CA LYS A 54 -3.56 12.16 9.01
C LYS A 54 -2.91 13.23 8.11
N SER A 55 -1.58 13.33 8.13
CA SER A 55 -0.77 14.28 7.35
C SER A 55 0.49 13.65 6.73
N GLN A 56 0.58 12.33 6.72
CA GLN A 56 1.70 11.60 6.15
C GLN A 56 1.22 10.73 4.99
N THR A 57 1.99 10.75 3.91
CA THR A 57 1.84 9.81 2.79
C THR A 57 3.01 8.86 2.84
N THR A 58 2.71 7.56 2.93
CA THR A 58 3.72 6.50 2.93
C THR A 58 3.47 5.54 1.77
N GLU A 59 4.52 5.22 1.05
CA GLU A 59 4.47 4.42 -0.16
C GLU A 59 5.07 3.03 0.05
N TYR A 60 4.44 2.02 -0.54
CA TYR A 60 4.83 0.62 -0.44
C TYR A 60 4.80 -0.04 -1.82
N TYR A 61 5.74 -0.96 -2.06
CA TYR A 61 5.63 -1.88 -3.19
C TYR A 61 4.63 -2.98 -2.85
N VAL A 62 3.73 -3.29 -3.78
CA VAL A 62 2.76 -4.39 -3.65
C VAL A 62 2.69 -5.22 -4.94
N SER A 63 2.58 -6.54 -4.79
CA SER A 63 2.40 -7.48 -5.90
C SER A 63 0.92 -7.58 -6.34
N CYS A 64 0.65 -8.05 -7.55
CA CYS A 64 -0.70 -8.19 -8.12
C CYS A 64 -1.66 -9.14 -7.37
N ASN A 65 -1.17 -9.90 -6.38
CA ASN A 65 -1.95 -10.80 -5.53
C ASN A 65 -1.85 -10.44 -4.04
N SER A 66 -1.39 -9.23 -3.70
CA SER A 66 -1.14 -8.84 -2.31
C SER A 66 -2.41 -8.84 -1.46
N ALA A 67 -2.24 -9.17 -0.18
CA ALA A 67 -3.28 -9.14 0.84
C ALA A 67 -2.84 -8.20 1.95
N ILE A 68 -3.21 -6.93 1.81
CA ILE A 68 -2.71 -5.83 2.62
C ILE A 68 -3.59 -5.61 3.84
N VAL A 69 -2.95 -5.46 5.00
CA VAL A 69 -3.58 -4.97 6.24
C VAL A 69 -2.82 -3.74 6.70
N ILE A 70 -3.53 -2.62 6.83
CA ILE A 70 -3.01 -1.35 7.33
C ILE A 70 -3.33 -1.28 8.84
N GLU A 71 -2.32 -1.11 9.67
CA GLU A 71 -2.44 -0.91 11.12
C GLU A 71 -1.87 0.48 11.47
N ASP A 72 -2.11 0.98 12.69
CA ASP A 72 -1.73 2.35 13.08
C ASP A 72 -0.23 2.69 12.89
N ASN A 73 0.65 1.69 12.94
CA ASN A 73 2.11 1.90 12.91
C ASN A 73 2.85 1.01 11.90
N LEU A 74 2.15 0.16 11.15
CA LEU A 74 2.77 -0.77 10.22
C LEU A 74 1.79 -1.20 9.13
N VAL A 75 2.32 -1.73 8.05
CA VAL A 75 1.55 -2.32 6.96
C VAL A 75 2.04 -3.75 6.74
N LYS A 76 1.12 -4.70 6.57
CA LYS A 76 1.43 -6.11 6.32
C LYS A 76 0.96 -6.52 4.94
N ASP A 77 1.73 -7.38 4.28
CA ASP A 77 1.30 -8.16 3.11
C ASP A 77 1.35 -9.65 3.46
N HIS A 78 0.20 -10.34 3.40
CA HIS A 78 0.06 -11.74 3.83
C HIS A 78 0.63 -11.98 5.25
N GLY A 79 0.41 -11.03 6.17
CA GLY A 79 0.91 -11.09 7.54
C GLY A 79 2.37 -10.69 7.73
N ARG A 80 3.13 -10.39 6.68
CA ARG A 80 4.53 -9.94 6.75
C ARG A 80 4.62 -8.43 6.67
N THR A 81 5.35 -7.80 7.59
CA THR A 81 5.53 -6.35 7.60
C THR A 81 6.25 -5.86 6.34
N LEU A 82 5.68 -4.86 5.68
CA LEU A 82 6.30 -4.14 4.58
C LEU A 82 7.14 -2.98 5.11
N ASN A 83 8.24 -2.70 4.42
CA ASN A 83 9.01 -1.48 4.64
C ASN A 83 8.57 -0.42 3.61
N PRO A 84 8.44 0.85 4.02
CA PRO A 84 8.19 1.94 3.08
C PRO A 84 9.29 2.02 2.00
N VAL A 85 8.91 2.37 0.77
CA VAL A 85 9.85 2.53 -0.35
C VAL A 85 10.92 3.57 -0.01
N ALA A 86 10.52 4.70 0.59
CA ALA A 86 11.44 5.76 1.01
C ALA A 86 12.40 5.33 2.15
N ALA A 87 12.04 4.34 2.97
CA ALA A 87 12.89 3.83 4.04
C ALA A 87 14.03 2.94 3.52
N ALA A 88 13.83 2.25 2.38
CA ALA A 88 14.85 1.40 1.77
C ALA A 88 16.09 2.20 1.29
N GLY A 89 15.93 3.49 0.98
CA GLY A 89 17.03 4.38 0.57
C GLY A 89 17.94 4.88 1.71
N LYS A 90 17.60 4.62 2.99
CA LYS A 90 18.39 5.07 4.15
C LYS A 90 19.32 4.00 4.73
N LYS A 91 19.60 2.91 4.01
CA LYS A 91 20.74 2.05 4.37
C LYS A 91 22.01 2.86 4.13
N LYS A 92 22.64 3.32 5.21
CA LYS A 92 24.00 3.88 5.18
C LYS A 92 24.89 2.89 4.43
N VAL A 93 25.34 3.29 3.24
CA VAL A 93 26.51 2.69 2.60
C VAL A 93 27.68 3.03 3.52
N ALA A 94 28.05 2.10 4.39
CA ALA A 94 29.32 2.18 5.08
C ALA A 94 30.39 1.97 4.01
N ASN A 95 31.06 3.05 3.60
CA ASN A 95 32.29 2.93 2.83
C ASN A 95 33.28 2.14 3.67
N ALA A 96 33.73 1.00 3.12
CA ALA A 96 34.88 0.26 3.58
C ALA A 96 36.18 0.96 3.17
#